data_AF-A0A847AD07-F1
#
_entry.id   AF-A0A847AD07-F1
#
_cell.length_a   1.000
_cell.length_b   1.000
_cell.length_c   1.000
_cell.angle_alpha   90.00
_cell.angle_beta   90.00
_cell.angle_gamma   90.00
#
_symmetry.space_group_name_H-M   'P 1'
#
loop_
_entity.id
_entity.type
_entity.pdbx_description
1 polymer ?
#
loop_
_entity_poly.entity_id
_entity_poly.type
_entity_poly.pdbx_seq_one_letter_code
_entity_poly.pdbx_strand_id
1 'polypeptide(L)'
;MTKHDWFPQDEWFPGDEPPRKRPFPSFPFKINKGIIIAAAAGLALLVLLPAMAEFYSELLWYSSEGYRSVFWTRLLARIPLFLAGFVLYTTLLWLNFNSARKNLGAHLSERAEIFRSKAALLAIGAAALFLGFSNGASMTGEWPMALRYFHGGTLGEADPLFGKDIGFYIFSLPFWRFIHEKALGLVFLCLVTA
;
A
#
# COMPACT_ATOMS: atom_id res chain seq x y z
N MET A 1 30.82 57.82 -28.57
CA MET A 1 29.57 57.13 -28.21
C MET A 1 29.92 55.69 -27.85
N THR A 2 29.65 55.29 -26.62
CA THR A 2 29.96 53.97 -26.07
C THR A 2 28.69 53.13 -25.94
N LYS A 3 28.83 51.81 -25.77
CA LYS A 3 27.72 50.86 -25.59
C LYS A 3 26.76 51.25 -24.45
N HIS A 4 27.25 51.98 -23.45
CA HIS A 4 26.42 52.50 -22.35
C HIS A 4 25.48 53.63 -22.76
N ASP A 5 25.80 54.39 -23.81
CA ASP A 5 24.95 55.52 -24.26
C ASP A 5 23.66 55.03 -24.94
N TRP A 6 23.67 53.83 -25.52
CA TRP A 6 22.51 53.21 -26.19
C TRP A 6 21.68 52.32 -25.26
N PHE A 7 22.27 51.84 -24.16
CA PHE A 7 21.65 50.86 -23.25
C PHE A 7 21.97 51.20 -21.78
N PRO A 8 21.29 52.21 -21.20
CA PRO A 8 21.30 52.43 -19.76
C PRO A 8 20.68 51.21 -19.06
N GLN A 9 21.53 50.36 -18.46
CA GLN A 9 21.12 49.11 -17.80
C GLN A 9 20.16 49.38 -16.64
N ASP A 10 20.30 50.56 -16.03
CA ASP A 10 19.64 50.99 -14.82
C ASP A 10 18.22 51.54 -15.08
N GLU A 11 17.93 51.96 -16.33
CA GLU A 11 16.64 52.57 -16.71
C GLU A 11 15.64 51.53 -17.25
N TRP A 12 16.10 50.59 -18.08
CA TRP A 12 15.22 49.60 -18.73
C TRP A 12 15.04 48.32 -17.91
N PHE A 13 16.03 47.98 -17.08
CA PHE A 13 16.03 46.78 -16.27
C PHE A 13 16.34 47.19 -14.83
N PRO A 14 15.33 47.66 -14.06
CA PRO A 14 15.49 47.88 -12.63
C PRO A 14 16.12 46.61 -12.04
N GLY A 15 17.32 46.75 -11.48
CA GLY A 15 18.20 45.63 -11.14
C GLY A 15 17.44 44.52 -10.45
N ASP A 16 17.65 43.28 -10.93
CA ASP A 16 17.05 42.02 -10.53
C ASP A 16 16.19 42.13 -9.25
N GLU A 17 14.92 42.56 -9.39
CA GLU A 17 14.00 42.52 -8.26
C GLU A 17 14.07 41.09 -7.71
N PRO A 18 14.44 40.89 -6.43
CA PRO A 18 14.54 39.56 -5.88
C PRO A 18 13.19 38.88 -6.12
N PRO A 19 13.18 37.61 -6.62
CA PRO A 19 11.97 36.97 -7.06
C PRO A 19 10.90 37.11 -5.98
N ARG A 20 9.78 37.77 -6.33
CA ARG A 20 8.69 38.03 -5.38
C ARG A 20 8.31 36.71 -4.73
N LYS A 21 8.58 36.58 -3.42
CA LYS A 21 8.17 35.42 -2.64
C LYS A 21 6.64 35.38 -2.70
N ARG A 22 6.10 34.50 -3.54
CA ARG A 22 4.65 34.26 -3.57
C ARG A 22 4.27 33.83 -2.14
N PRO A 23 3.32 34.51 -1.47
CA PRO A 23 2.89 34.08 -0.17
C PRO A 23 2.34 32.65 -0.30
N PHE A 24 2.94 31.70 0.42
CA PHE A 24 2.35 30.38 0.54
C PHE A 24 0.97 30.55 1.18
N PRO A 25 -0.08 29.93 0.64
CA PRO A 25 -1.39 29.97 1.28
C PRO A 25 -1.27 29.41 2.70
N SER A 26 -1.28 30.30 3.69
CA SER A 26 -1.35 29.91 5.09
C SER A 26 -2.81 29.57 5.38
N PHE A 27 -3.07 28.39 5.95
CA PHE A 27 -4.42 28.06 6.40
C PHE A 27 -4.94 29.19 7.33
N PRO A 28 -6.18 29.68 7.11
CA PRO A 28 -6.71 30.83 7.85
C PRO A 28 -6.93 30.56 9.35
N PHE A 29 -6.74 29.31 9.80
CA PHE A 29 -6.96 28.88 11.17
C PHE A 29 -5.68 28.29 11.79
N LYS A 30 -5.28 28.79 12.96
CA LYS A 30 -4.27 28.14 13.81
C LYS A 30 -4.92 26.94 14.49
N ILE A 31 -4.71 25.74 13.95
CA ILE A 31 -5.29 24.52 14.53
C ILE A 31 -4.63 24.24 15.88
N ASN A 32 -5.41 24.29 16.96
CA ASN A 32 -4.92 23.95 18.30
C ASN A 32 -4.62 22.45 18.36
N LYS A 33 -3.45 22.07 18.88
CA LYS A 33 -3.04 20.67 19.11
C LYS A 33 -4.10 19.89 19.91
N GLY A 34 -4.80 20.56 20.85
CA GLY A 34 -5.89 19.96 21.61
C GLY A 34 -7.08 19.52 20.75
N ILE A 35 -7.41 20.28 19.70
CA ILE A 35 -8.50 19.93 18.76
C ILE A 35 -8.09 18.72 17.92
N ILE A 36 -6.83 18.65 17.47
CA ILE A 36 -6.31 17.49 16.71
C ILE A 36 -6.36 16.23 17.57
N ILE A 37 -5.91 16.31 18.83
CA ILE A 37 -5.93 15.18 19.75
C ILE A 37 -7.38 14.76 20.04
N ALA A 38 -8.28 15.70 20.31
CA ALA A 38 -9.69 15.41 20.54
C ALA A 38 -10.36 14.78 19.30
N ALA A 39 -10.07 15.28 18.10
CA ALA A 39 -10.56 14.73 16.84
C ALA A 39 -10.02 13.32 16.58
N ALA A 40 -8.71 13.10 16.81
CA ALA A 40 -8.09 11.78 16.66
C ALA A 40 -8.64 10.78 17.69
N ALA A 41 -8.84 11.19 18.94
CA ALA A 41 -9.44 10.37 19.98
C ALA A 41 -10.91 10.05 19.66
N GLY A 42 -11.68 11.03 19.19
CA GLY A 42 -13.06 10.83 18.74
C GLY A 42 -13.16 9.86 17.56
N LEU A 43 -12.26 10.00 16.57
CA LEU A 43 -12.18 9.09 15.43
C LEU A 43 -11.77 7.67 15.87
N ALA A 44 -10.78 7.56 16.74
CA ALA A 44 -10.36 6.28 17.29
C ALA A 44 -11.50 5.60 18.04
N LEU A 45 -12.26 6.34 18.86
CA LEU A 45 -13.42 5.81 19.57
C LEU A 45 -14.50 5.32 18.60
N LEU A 46 -14.81 6.12 17.57
CA LEU A 46 -15.81 5.81 16.55
C LEU A 46 -15.49 4.52 15.79
N VAL A 47 -14.21 4.22 15.57
CA VAL A 47 -13.77 3.01 14.86
C VAL A 47 -13.56 1.82 15.81
N LEU A 48 -12.88 2.03 16.94
CA LEU A 48 -12.47 0.94 17.84
C LEU A 48 -13.64 0.37 18.62
N LEU A 49 -14.57 1.20 19.09
CA LEU A 49 -15.67 0.73 19.93
C LEU A 49 -16.57 -0.29 19.21
N PRO A 50 -17.09 -0.04 17.98
CA PRO A 50 -17.84 -1.05 17.25
C PRO A 50 -16.98 -2.27 16.87
N ALA A 51 -15.71 -2.07 16.49
CA ALA A 51 -14.81 -3.19 16.14
C ALA A 51 -14.55 -4.13 17.33
N MET A 52 -14.39 -3.58 18.54
CA MET A 52 -14.24 -4.36 19.77
C MET A 52 -15.54 -5.06 20.16
N ALA A 53 -16.69 -4.39 19.98
CA ALA A 53 -17.99 -4.99 20.24
C ALA A 53 -18.24 -6.19 19.30
N GLU A 54 -17.95 -6.06 18.01
CA GLU A 54 -18.05 -7.15 17.03
C GLU A 54 -17.10 -8.30 17.37
N PHE A 55 -15.82 -8.00 17.64
CA PHE A 55 -14.83 -9.01 18.01
C PHE A 55 -15.23 -9.79 19.27
N TYR A 56 -15.65 -9.07 20.32
CA TYR A 56 -16.01 -9.70 21.59
C TYR A 56 -17.31 -10.50 21.47
N SER A 57 -18.29 -9.99 20.72
CA SER A 57 -19.55 -10.69 20.47
C SER A 57 -19.31 -11.99 19.70
N GLU A 58 -18.50 -11.97 18.64
CA GLU A 58 -18.13 -13.19 17.92
C GLU A 58 -17.37 -14.18 18.82
N LEU A 59 -16.41 -13.70 19.62
CA LEU A 59 -15.64 -14.56 20.53
C LEU A 59 -16.54 -15.27 21.55
N LEU A 60 -17.51 -14.56 22.12
CA LEU A 60 -18.49 -15.12 23.05
C LEU A 60 -19.37 -16.16 22.37
N TRP A 61 -19.87 -15.85 21.16
CA TRP A 61 -20.72 -16.78 20.40
C TRP A 61 -19.98 -18.08 20.05
N TYR A 62 -18.75 -18.00 19.53
CA TYR A 62 -17.94 -19.19 19.28
C TYR A 62 -17.64 -19.98 20.57
N SER A 63 -17.52 -19.30 21.71
CA SER A 63 -17.28 -19.95 22.99
C SER A 63 -18.53 -20.63 23.55
N SER A 64 -19.73 -20.06 23.36
CA SER A 64 -20.98 -20.68 23.80
C SER A 64 -21.32 -21.95 23.02
N GLU A 65 -20.94 -22.00 21.75
CA GLU A 65 -21.13 -23.19 20.89
C GLU A 65 -19.99 -24.23 21.01
N GLY A 66 -18.98 -23.99 21.87
CA GLY A 66 -17.83 -24.89 22.01
C GLY A 66 -16.82 -24.84 20.85
N TYR A 67 -17.00 -23.94 19.88
CA TYR A 67 -16.13 -23.76 18.70
C TYR A 67 -15.04 -22.68 18.89
N ARG A 68 -14.62 -22.40 20.12
CA ARG A 68 -13.60 -21.39 20.43
C ARG A 68 -12.29 -21.60 19.65
N SER A 69 -11.90 -22.84 19.38
CA SER A 69 -10.71 -23.16 18.57
C SER A 69 -10.83 -22.64 17.13
N VAL A 70 -12.01 -22.77 16.52
CA VAL A 70 -12.29 -22.32 15.15
C VAL A 70 -12.13 -20.80 15.01
N PHE A 71 -12.56 -20.04 16.02
CA PHE A 71 -12.37 -18.60 16.07
C PHE A 71 -10.89 -18.21 15.96
N TRP A 72 -10.04 -18.84 16.78
CA TRP A 72 -8.60 -18.58 16.77
C TRP A 72 -7.93 -19.06 15.49
N THR A 73 -8.31 -20.23 14.96
CA THR A 73 -7.79 -20.72 13.68
C THR A 73 -8.10 -19.74 12.55
N ARG A 74 -9.35 -19.26 12.46
CA ARG A 74 -9.75 -18.24 11.46
C ARG A 74 -8.95 -16.95 11.61
N LEU A 75 -8.77 -16.47 12.84
CA LEU A 75 -8.06 -15.22 13.11
C LEU A 75 -6.56 -15.34 12.75
N LEU A 76 -5.92 -16.42 13.19
CA LEU A 76 -4.50 -16.67 12.98
C LEU A 76 -4.19 -16.99 11.51
N ALA A 77 -5.10 -17.64 10.78
CA ALA A 77 -4.92 -17.94 9.36
C ALA A 77 -4.79 -16.68 8.47
N ARG A 78 -5.30 -15.53 8.93
CA ARG A 78 -5.18 -14.25 8.22
C ARG A 78 -3.79 -13.63 8.31
N ILE A 79 -3.07 -13.88 9.40
CA ILE A 79 -1.74 -13.29 9.67
C ILE A 79 -0.71 -13.67 8.58
N PRO A 80 -0.50 -14.95 8.23
CA PRO A 80 0.50 -15.30 7.22
C PRO A 80 0.15 -14.73 5.84
N LEU A 81 -1.15 -14.66 5.48
CA LEU A 81 -1.58 -14.04 4.23
C LEU A 81 -1.29 -12.54 4.19
N PHE A 82 -1.58 -11.83 5.29
CA PHE A 82 -1.23 -10.42 5.42
C PHE A 82 0.28 -10.22 5.28
N LEU A 83 1.08 -10.94 6.06
CA LEU A 83 2.54 -10.79 6.07
C LEU A 83 3.16 -11.14 4.73
N ALA A 84 2.72 -12.23 4.10
CA ALA A 84 3.20 -12.62 2.77
C ALA A 84 2.90 -11.53 1.74
N GLY A 85 1.66 -11.04 1.68
CA GLY A 85 1.28 -9.96 0.78
C GLY A 85 2.02 -8.66 1.08
N PHE A 86 2.06 -8.23 2.34
CA PHE A 86 2.70 -7.00 2.78
C PHE A 86 4.18 -6.99 2.42
N VAL A 87 4.93 -8.03 2.79
CA VAL A 87 6.37 -8.12 2.54
C VAL A 87 6.64 -8.19 1.04
N LEU A 88 5.90 -9.02 0.31
CA LEU A 88 6.10 -9.21 -1.13
C LEU A 88 5.83 -7.94 -1.94
N TYR A 89 4.68 -7.31 -1.73
CA TYR A 89 4.31 -6.08 -2.44
C TYR A 89 5.20 -4.90 -2.03
N THR A 90 5.45 -4.70 -0.73
CA THR A 90 6.31 -3.60 -0.26
C THR A 90 7.70 -3.71 -0.86
N THR A 91 8.30 -4.89 -0.81
CA THR A 91 9.67 -5.11 -1.29
C THR A 91 9.77 -4.88 -2.79
N LEU A 92 8.88 -5.50 -3.58
CA LEU A 92 8.96 -5.42 -5.03
C LEU A 92 8.60 -4.03 -5.55
N LEU A 93 7.61 -3.35 -4.97
CA LEU A 93 7.27 -1.98 -5.35
C LEU A 93 8.35 -0.99 -4.92
N TRP A 94 8.94 -1.15 -3.74
CA TRP A 94 10.06 -0.30 -3.33
C TRP A 94 11.25 -0.44 -4.28
N LEU A 95 11.59 -1.67 -4.69
CA LEU A 95 12.65 -1.93 -5.66
C LEU A 95 12.33 -1.30 -7.03
N ASN A 96 11.09 -1.44 -7.51
CA ASN A 96 10.62 -0.86 -8.77
C ASN A 96 10.70 0.68 -8.73
N PHE A 97 10.06 1.32 -7.75
CA PHE A 97 10.08 2.77 -7.58
C PHE A 97 11.49 3.33 -7.40
N ASN A 98 12.34 2.66 -6.61
CA ASN A 98 13.70 3.10 -6.41
C ASN A 98 14.55 3.00 -7.69
N SER A 99 14.27 2.00 -8.54
CA SER A 99 14.91 1.87 -9.85
C SER A 99 14.44 2.96 -10.81
N ALA A 100 13.13 3.19 -10.90
CA ALA A 100 12.54 4.27 -11.69
C ALA A 100 13.11 5.64 -11.29
N ARG A 101 13.19 5.93 -9.98
CA ARG A 101 13.80 7.16 -9.44
C ARG A 101 15.25 7.34 -9.89
N LYS A 102 16.07 6.28 -9.85
CA LYS A 102 17.47 6.34 -10.28
C LYS A 102 17.59 6.60 -11.78
N ASN A 103 16.77 5.94 -12.59
CA ASN A 103 16.74 6.13 -14.04
C ASN A 103 16.30 7.56 -14.41
N LEU A 104 15.22 8.06 -13.81
CA LEU A 104 14.76 9.44 -14.00
C LEU A 104 15.83 10.47 -13.61
N GLY A 105 16.53 10.27 -12.49
CA GLY A 105 17.61 11.15 -12.08
C GLY A 105 18.87 11.09 -12.96
N ALA A 106 19.05 10.03 -13.75
CA ALA A 106 20.14 9.92 -14.71
C ALA A 106 19.80 10.61 -16.05
N HIS A 107 18.55 10.53 -16.49
CA HIS A 107 18.10 11.11 -17.77
C HIS A 107 17.64 12.57 -17.66
N LEU A 108 17.17 13.02 -16.49
CA LEU A 108 16.68 14.38 -16.24
C LEU A 108 17.65 15.13 -15.32
N SER A 109 18.81 15.53 -15.86
CA SER A 109 19.89 16.18 -15.11
C SER A 109 19.44 17.45 -14.36
N GLU A 110 18.56 18.25 -14.96
CA GLU A 110 18.01 19.47 -14.36
C GLU A 110 17.18 19.21 -13.08
N ARG A 111 16.60 18.01 -12.95
CA ARG A 111 15.76 17.61 -11.80
C ARG A 111 16.41 16.52 -10.94
N ALA A 112 17.67 16.18 -11.19
CA ALA A 112 18.35 15.06 -10.54
C ALA A 112 18.44 15.23 -9.01
N GLU A 113 18.57 16.45 -8.51
CA GLU A 113 18.62 16.74 -7.08
C GLU A 113 17.32 16.37 -6.35
N ILE A 114 16.16 16.60 -6.98
CA ILE A 114 14.85 16.23 -6.43
C ILE A 114 14.79 14.71 -6.26
N PHE A 115 15.17 13.97 -7.30
CA PHE A 115 15.16 12.50 -7.28
C PHE A 115 16.20 11.92 -6.32
N ARG A 116 17.28 12.63 -5.98
CA ARG A 116 18.28 12.18 -5.00
C ARG A 116 17.96 12.57 -3.56
N SER A 117 16.95 13.42 -3.34
CA SER A 117 16.59 13.93 -2.03
C SER A 117 16.10 12.85 -1.06
N LYS A 118 16.30 13.08 0.25
CA LYS A 118 15.71 12.23 1.31
C LYS A 118 14.18 12.23 1.27
N ALA A 119 13.58 13.36 0.87
CA ALA A 119 12.13 13.47 0.72
C ALA A 119 11.60 12.49 -0.36
N ALA A 120 12.29 12.36 -1.49
CA ALA A 120 11.93 11.39 -2.54
C ALA A 120 12.03 9.93 -2.04
N LEU A 121 13.08 9.60 -1.28
CA LEU A 121 13.22 8.27 -0.67
C LEU A 121 12.11 7.98 0.34
N LEU A 122 11.78 8.94 1.19
CA LEU A 122 10.68 8.81 2.16
C LEU A 122 9.32 8.68 1.46
N ALA A 123 9.08 9.45 0.40
CA ALA A 123 7.85 9.36 -0.38
C ALA A 123 7.69 7.99 -1.05
N ILE A 124 8.76 7.46 -1.65
CA ILE A 124 8.77 6.11 -2.24
C ILE A 124 8.57 5.04 -1.18
N GLY A 125 9.26 5.14 -0.05
CA GLY A 125 9.11 4.22 1.07
C GLY A 125 7.67 4.22 1.60
N ALA A 126 7.09 5.40 1.80
CA ALA A 126 5.71 5.56 2.25
C ALA A 126 4.71 5.01 1.22
N ALA A 127 4.90 5.27 -0.07
CA ALA A 127 4.05 4.74 -1.13
C ALA A 127 4.12 3.21 -1.21
N ALA A 128 5.32 2.63 -1.16
CA ALA A 128 5.52 1.18 -1.16
C ALA A 128 4.90 0.52 0.08
N LEU A 129 5.08 1.10 1.26
CA LEU A 129 4.47 0.61 2.50
C LEU A 129 2.94 0.70 2.45
N PHE A 130 2.39 1.79 1.95
CA PHE A 130 0.95 1.97 1.82
C PHE A 130 0.34 0.96 0.85
N LEU A 131 0.93 0.81 -0.34
CA LEU A 131 0.47 -0.15 -1.34
C LEU A 131 0.68 -1.61 -0.89
N GLY A 132 1.79 -1.90 -0.21
CA GLY A 132 2.02 -3.20 0.38
C GLY A 132 1.02 -3.53 1.48
N PHE A 133 0.71 -2.56 2.34
CA PHE A 133 -0.30 -2.73 3.39
C PHE A 133 -1.68 -2.97 2.81
N SER A 134 -2.12 -2.18 1.82
CA SER A 134 -3.44 -2.33 1.22
C SER A 134 -3.60 -3.68 0.51
N ASN A 135 -2.58 -4.10 -0.26
CA ASN A 135 -2.61 -5.39 -0.94
C ASN A 135 -2.53 -6.56 0.05
N GLY A 136 -1.65 -6.49 1.05
CA GLY A 136 -1.56 -7.49 2.11
C GLY A 136 -2.87 -7.62 2.89
N ALA A 137 -3.51 -6.51 3.24
CA ALA A 137 -4.83 -6.50 3.88
C ALA A 137 -5.89 -7.17 3.00
N SER A 138 -5.90 -6.90 1.68
CA SER A 138 -6.84 -7.53 0.75
C SER A 138 -6.70 -9.06 0.71
N MET A 139 -5.49 -9.59 0.88
CA MET A 139 -5.23 -11.03 0.87
C MET A 139 -5.76 -11.75 2.11
N THR A 140 -5.98 -11.04 3.22
CA THR A 140 -6.50 -11.66 4.46
C THR A 140 -7.91 -12.24 4.31
N GLY A 141 -8.71 -11.72 3.38
CA GLY A 141 -10.05 -12.24 3.08
C GLY A 141 -10.04 -13.68 2.56
N GLU A 142 -8.93 -14.11 1.95
CA GLU A 142 -8.79 -15.42 1.30
C GLU A 142 -8.33 -16.52 2.25
N TRP A 143 -8.42 -16.29 3.57
CA TRP A 143 -8.08 -17.29 4.59
C TRP A 143 -8.83 -18.64 4.43
N PRO A 144 -10.11 -18.72 4.01
CA PRO A 144 -10.76 -20.02 3.84
C PRO A 144 -10.14 -20.80 2.67
N MET A 145 -9.79 -20.09 1.59
CA MET A 145 -9.15 -20.65 0.41
C MET A 145 -7.76 -21.18 0.77
N ALA A 146 -6.96 -20.40 1.51
CA ALA A 146 -5.65 -20.84 1.97
C ALA A 146 -5.73 -22.05 2.91
N LEU A 147 -6.65 -22.06 3.88
CA LEU A 147 -6.83 -23.21 4.77
C LEU A 147 -7.25 -24.47 4.00
N ARG A 148 -8.15 -24.33 3.01
CA ARG A 148 -8.54 -25.43 2.12
C ARG A 148 -7.37 -25.97 1.31
N TYR A 149 -6.45 -25.12 0.85
CA TYR A 149 -5.26 -25.58 0.15
C TYR A 149 -4.33 -26.40 1.07
N PHE A 150 -4.05 -25.89 2.27
CA PHE A 150 -3.09 -26.52 3.18
C PHE A 150 -3.63 -27.74 3.94
N HIS A 151 -4.93 -27.80 4.19
CA HIS A 151 -5.57 -28.87 4.95
C HIS A 151 -6.56 -29.69 4.11
N GLY A 152 -6.73 -29.34 2.83
CA GLY A 152 -7.54 -30.11 1.89
C GLY A 152 -6.88 -31.44 1.55
N GLY A 153 -7.70 -32.38 1.06
CA GLY A 153 -7.27 -33.73 0.73
C GLY A 153 -7.77 -34.16 -0.64
N THR A 154 -7.53 -35.43 -0.96
CA THR A 154 -8.13 -36.08 -2.13
C THR A 154 -9.54 -36.52 -1.81
N LEU A 155 -10.43 -36.44 -2.80
CA LEU A 155 -11.78 -37.00 -2.70
C LEU A 155 -11.84 -38.47 -3.14
N GLY A 156 -10.79 -38.99 -3.77
CA GLY A 156 -10.67 -40.39 -4.18
C GLY A 156 -11.35 -40.70 -5.51
N GLU A 157 -11.94 -39.69 -6.16
CA GLU A 157 -12.59 -39.81 -7.46
C GLU A 157 -11.86 -38.92 -8.46
N ALA A 158 -11.46 -39.50 -9.58
CA ALA A 158 -10.77 -38.81 -10.65
C ALA A 158 -11.76 -38.35 -11.71
N ASP A 159 -11.56 -37.13 -12.22
CA ASP A 159 -12.37 -36.59 -13.29
C ASP A 159 -12.13 -37.39 -14.60
N PRO A 160 -13.18 -37.68 -15.40
CA PRO A 160 -13.04 -38.50 -16.61
C PRO A 160 -12.23 -37.88 -17.74
N LEU A 161 -12.01 -36.56 -17.73
CA LEU A 161 -11.43 -35.83 -18.85
C LEU A 161 -9.92 -35.62 -18.70
N PHE A 162 -9.46 -35.23 -17.52
CA PHE A 162 -8.07 -34.91 -17.21
C PHE A 162 -7.43 -35.89 -16.22
N GLY A 163 -8.20 -36.81 -15.65
CA GLY A 163 -7.72 -37.81 -14.69
C GLY A 163 -7.17 -37.18 -13.39
N LYS A 164 -7.64 -35.99 -13.02
CA LYS A 164 -7.28 -35.33 -11.77
C LYS A 164 -8.33 -35.61 -10.71
N ASP A 165 -7.89 -35.78 -9.47
CA ASP A 165 -8.81 -35.91 -8.33
C ASP A 165 -9.71 -34.68 -8.22
N ILE A 166 -11.01 -34.86 -7.95
CA ILE A 166 -11.95 -33.74 -7.81
C ILE A 166 -11.49 -32.73 -6.75
N GLY A 167 -10.81 -33.19 -5.70
CA GLY A 167 -10.23 -32.36 -4.64
C GLY A 167 -9.19 -31.37 -5.16
N PHE A 168 -8.52 -31.66 -6.29
CA PHE A 168 -7.66 -30.69 -6.96
C PHE A 168 -8.44 -29.42 -7.35
N TYR A 169 -9.63 -29.57 -7.93
CA TYR A 169 -10.41 -28.42 -8.42
C TYR A 169 -11.05 -27.61 -7.29
N ILE A 170 -11.36 -28.24 -6.15
CA ILE A 170 -12.03 -27.60 -5.02
C ILE A 170 -11.02 -26.96 -4.05
N PHE A 171 -9.89 -27.61 -3.79
CA PHE A 171 -8.92 -27.18 -2.77
C PHE A 171 -7.67 -26.53 -3.37
N SER A 172 -7.12 -27.10 -4.45
CA SER A 172 -5.82 -26.70 -4.98
C SER A 172 -5.90 -25.63 -6.06
N LEU A 173 -6.79 -25.80 -7.02
CA LEU A 173 -6.91 -24.91 -8.17
C LEU A 173 -7.25 -23.46 -7.79
N PRO A 174 -8.16 -23.17 -6.84
CA PRO A 174 -8.44 -21.80 -6.43
C PRO A 174 -7.21 -21.09 -5.86
N PHE A 175 -6.33 -21.80 -5.14
CA PHE A 175 -5.10 -21.25 -4.59
C PHE A 175 -4.08 -20.91 -5.68
N TRP A 176 -3.89 -21.81 -6.66
CA TRP A 176 -3.01 -21.54 -7.79
C TRP A 176 -3.50 -20.39 -8.67
N ARG A 177 -4.82 -20.31 -8.90
CA ARG A 177 -5.43 -19.17 -9.58
C ARG A 177 -5.23 -17.87 -8.82
N PHE A 178 -5.42 -17.89 -7.50
CA PHE A 178 -5.17 -16.74 -6.65
C PHE A 178 -3.71 -16.26 -6.76
N ILE A 179 -2.71 -17.14 -6.65
CA ILE A 179 -1.31 -16.76 -6.83
C ILE A 179 -1.09 -16.13 -8.21
N HIS A 180 -1.63 -16.76 -9.25
CA HIS A 180 -1.48 -16.26 -10.62
C HIS A 180 -2.09 -14.86 -10.79
N GLU A 181 -3.30 -14.64 -10.29
CA GLU A 181 -3.98 -13.34 -10.32
C GLU A 181 -3.21 -12.26 -9.54
N LYS A 182 -2.66 -12.59 -8.36
CA LYS A 182 -1.83 -11.66 -7.59
C LYS A 182 -0.49 -11.37 -8.26
N ALA A 183 0.15 -12.38 -8.84
CA ALA A 183 1.40 -12.20 -9.59
C ALA A 183 1.20 -11.28 -10.80
N LEU A 184 0.16 -11.52 -11.61
CA LEU A 184 -0.19 -10.67 -12.74
C LEU A 184 -0.54 -9.24 -12.31
N GLY A 185 -1.35 -9.09 -11.26
CA GLY A 185 -1.70 -7.78 -10.71
C GLY A 185 -0.48 -7.01 -10.22
N LEU A 186 0.48 -7.69 -9.59
CA LEU A 186 1.74 -7.08 -9.16
C LEU A 186 2.62 -6.66 -10.33
N VAL A 187 2.77 -7.52 -11.35
CA VAL A 187 3.51 -7.18 -12.57
C VAL A 187 2.88 -5.97 -13.25
N PHE A 188 1.56 -5.95 -13.37
CA PHE A 188 0.83 -4.81 -13.93
C PHE A 188 1.09 -3.54 -13.12
N LEU A 189 1.02 -3.60 -11.78
CA LEU A 189 1.30 -2.45 -10.92
C LEU A 189 2.74 -1.95 -11.13
N CYS A 190 3.72 -2.84 -11.15
CA CYS A 190 5.13 -2.50 -11.42
C CYS A 190 5.34 -1.87 -12.80
N LEU A 191 4.59 -2.29 -13.82
CA LEU A 191 4.66 -1.72 -15.17
C LEU A 191 4.07 -0.32 -15.23
N VAL A 192 2.93 -0.11 -14.58
CA VAL A 192 2.27 1.22 -14.52
C VAL A 192 3.13 2.22 -13.75
N THR A 193 3.93 1.76 -12.79
CA THR A 193 4.76 2.61 -11.94
C THR A 193 6.22 2.77 -12.41
N ALA A 194 6.61 2.07 -13.47
CA ALA A 194 7.98 2.08 -14.01
C ALA A 194 8.32 3.40 -14.75
#